data_AF-A0A7S1Z6Z2-F1
#
_entry.id   AF-A0A7S1Z6Z2-F1
#
_cell.length_a   1.000
_cell.length_b   1.000
_cell.length_c   1.000
_cell.angle_alpha   90.00
_cell.angle_beta   90.00
_cell.angle_gamma   90.00
#
_symmetry.space_group_name_H-M   'P 1'
#
loop_
_entity.id
_entity.type
_entity.pdbx_description
1 polymer ?
#
loop_
_entity_poly.entity_id
_entity_poly.type
_entity_poly.pdbx_seq_one_letter_code
_entity_poly.pdbx_strand_id
1 'polypeptide(L)'
;YIAKTVSHLGVTASRKLYENAIAALEDAPAARMCREYASVETELGEIDRARAAFTYGAQLADPRRDPEYWKSFHDFEVSHGNEETFREMLRIKRSVQAAFSTVNYNAAEMGAGVPKVETLSNER
;
A
#
# COMPACT_ATOMS: atom_id res chain seq x y z
N TYR A 1 -4.78 0.12 -18.46
CA TYR A 1 -5.99 0.68 -19.11
C TYR A 1 -6.96 1.39 -18.16
N ILE A 2 -6.65 1.52 -16.85
CA ILE A 2 -7.54 2.20 -15.87
C ILE A 2 -7.22 3.69 -15.72
N ALA A 3 -5.96 4.10 -15.92
CA ALA A 3 -5.51 5.49 -15.78
C ALA A 3 -6.19 6.47 -16.75
N LYS A 4 -6.60 6.02 -17.94
CA LYS A 4 -7.21 6.89 -18.96
C LYS A 4 -8.73 7.08 -18.78
N THR A 5 -9.39 6.15 -18.12
CA THR A 5 -10.85 6.20 -17.85
C THR A 5 -11.17 7.05 -16.63
N VAL A 6 -10.22 7.21 -15.69
CA VAL A 6 -10.39 8.05 -14.50
C VAL A 6 -10.43 9.54 -14.85
N SER A 7 -9.71 9.98 -15.88
CA SER A 7 -9.66 11.40 -16.26
C SER A 7 -10.99 11.97 -16.75
N HIS A 8 -12.01 11.13 -17.03
CA HIS A 8 -13.30 11.58 -17.58
C HIS A 8 -14.56 11.02 -16.90
N LEU A 9 -14.47 10.07 -15.96
CA LEU A 9 -15.63 9.70 -15.12
C LEU A 9 -15.59 10.56 -13.86
N GLY A 10 -16.64 11.35 -13.65
CA GLY A 10 -16.74 12.36 -12.60
C GLY A 10 -16.13 11.94 -11.26
N VAL A 11 -15.46 12.90 -10.62
CA VAL A 11 -14.53 12.76 -9.48
C VAL A 11 -15.07 11.88 -8.34
N THR A 12 -16.38 11.76 -8.16
CA THR A 12 -17.01 10.89 -7.15
C THR A 12 -17.09 9.42 -7.54
N ALA A 13 -17.25 9.09 -8.82
CA ALA A 13 -17.35 7.72 -9.31
C ALA A 13 -15.97 7.04 -9.39
N SER A 14 -14.94 7.81 -9.73
CA SER A 14 -13.55 7.35 -9.79
C SER A 14 -13.04 6.92 -8.41
N ARG A 15 -13.48 7.54 -7.30
CA ARG A 15 -13.06 7.17 -5.93
C ARG A 15 -13.46 5.76 -5.52
N LYS A 16 -14.74 5.41 -5.67
CA LYS A 16 -15.22 4.05 -5.37
C LYS A 16 -14.52 3.00 -6.22
N LEU A 17 -14.15 3.36 -7.45
CA LEU A 17 -13.38 2.50 -8.33
C LEU A 17 -11.96 2.28 -7.81
N TYR A 18 -11.28 3.32 -7.32
CA TYR A 18 -9.97 3.20 -6.68
C TYR A 18 -10.02 2.37 -5.40
N GLU A 19 -10.99 2.61 -4.51
CA GLU A 19 -11.17 1.83 -3.28
C GLU A 19 -11.42 0.35 -3.58
N ASN A 20 -12.32 0.05 -4.52
CA ASN A 20 -12.58 -1.32 -4.95
C ASN A 20 -11.37 -1.96 -5.64
N ALA A 21 -10.64 -1.19 -6.45
CA ALA A 21 -9.44 -1.68 -7.12
C ALA A 21 -8.35 -2.01 -6.10
N ILE A 22 -8.15 -1.17 -5.08
CA ILE A 22 -7.16 -1.46 -4.03
C ILE A 22 -7.58 -2.69 -3.21
N ALA A 23 -8.87 -2.85 -2.91
CA ALA A 23 -9.38 -4.03 -2.21
C ALA A 23 -9.27 -5.34 -3.02
N ALA A 24 -9.25 -5.25 -4.35
CA ALA A 24 -9.19 -6.40 -5.25
C ALA A 24 -7.76 -6.77 -5.71
N LEU A 25 -6.76 -5.94 -5.41
CA LEU A 25 -5.38 -6.10 -5.85
C LEU A 25 -4.47 -6.59 -4.72
N GLU A 26 -3.43 -7.33 -5.08
CA GLU A 26 -2.33 -7.69 -4.16
C GLU A 26 -1.52 -6.44 -3.73
N ASP A 27 -0.71 -6.57 -2.68
CA ASP A 27 -0.07 -5.43 -2.01
C ASP A 27 0.77 -4.53 -2.95
N ALA A 28 1.55 -5.12 -3.86
CA ALA A 28 2.41 -4.38 -4.79
C ALA A 28 1.64 -3.55 -5.85
N PRO A 29 0.68 -4.12 -6.63
CA PRO A 29 -0.13 -3.32 -7.54
C PRO A 29 -1.07 -2.34 -6.82
N ALA A 30 -1.51 -2.66 -5.60
CA ALA A 30 -2.30 -1.77 -4.76
C ALA A 30 -1.53 -0.49 -4.37
N ALA A 31 -0.26 -0.62 -3.96
CA ALA A 31 0.60 0.53 -3.64
C ALA A 31 0.80 1.45 -4.86
N ARG A 32 1.04 0.87 -6.04
CA ARG A 32 1.14 1.65 -7.28
C ARG A 32 -0.16 2.40 -7.59
N MET A 33 -1.31 1.76 -7.37
CA MET A 33 -2.61 2.39 -7.57
C MET A 33 -2.83 3.58 -6.61
N CYS A 34 -2.43 3.43 -5.34
CA CYS A 34 -2.50 4.52 -4.35
C CYS A 34 -1.68 5.74 -4.77
N ARG A 35 -0.50 5.51 -5.36
CA ARG A 35 0.36 6.59 -5.89
C ARG A 35 -0.31 7.37 -7.02
N GLU A 36 -0.88 6.65 -7.99
CA GLU A 36 -1.59 7.29 -9.12
C GLU A 36 -2.82 8.05 -8.63
N TYR A 37 -3.58 7.48 -7.68
CA TYR A 37 -4.73 8.14 -7.07
C TYR A 37 -4.32 9.42 -6.33
N ALA A 38 -3.23 9.39 -5.58
CA ALA A 38 -2.73 10.56 -4.88
C ALA A 38 -2.27 11.67 -5.84
N SER A 39 -1.69 11.33 -7.00
CA SER A 39 -1.36 12.31 -8.05
C SER A 39 -2.61 13.03 -8.55
N VAL A 40 -3.68 12.28 -8.85
CA VAL A 40 -4.94 12.83 -9.35
C VAL A 40 -5.60 13.75 -8.31
N GLU A 41 -5.66 13.33 -7.04
CA GLU A 41 -6.23 14.16 -5.97
C GLU A 41 -5.38 15.43 -5.71
N THR A 42 -4.06 15.36 -5.91
CA THR A 42 -3.18 16.54 -5.82
C THR A 42 -3.45 17.53 -6.95
N GLU A 43 -3.61 17.05 -8.19
CA GLU A 43 -3.97 17.89 -9.35
C GLU A 43 -5.35 18.55 -9.20
N LEU A 44 -6.25 17.93 -8.44
CA LEU A 44 -7.57 18.47 -8.08
C LEU A 44 -7.55 19.44 -6.90
N GLY A 45 -6.40 19.59 -6.21
CA GLY A 45 -6.25 20.44 -5.03
C GLY A 45 -6.70 19.81 -3.71
N GLU A 46 -7.04 18.52 -3.69
CA GLU A 46 -7.51 17.78 -2.51
C GLU A 46 -6.33 17.17 -1.73
N ILE A 47 -5.50 18.02 -1.11
CA ILE A 47 -4.24 17.62 -0.47
C ILE A 47 -4.44 16.64 0.70
N ASP A 48 -5.44 16.83 1.54
CA ASP A 48 -5.73 15.93 2.66
C ASP A 48 -6.07 14.51 2.19
N ARG A 49 -6.77 14.39 1.06
CA ARG A 49 -7.11 13.09 0.47
C ARG A 49 -5.90 12.44 -0.18
N ALA A 50 -5.09 13.20 -0.91
CA ALA A 50 -3.83 12.71 -1.46
C ALA A 50 -2.92 12.17 -0.35
N ARG A 51 -2.84 12.87 0.79
CA ARG A 51 -2.07 12.41 1.95
C ARG A 51 -2.62 11.13 2.58
N ALA A 52 -3.94 11.02 2.71
CA ALA A 52 -4.58 9.79 3.20
C ALA A 52 -4.28 8.59 2.28
N ALA A 53 -4.34 8.79 0.96
CA ALA A 53 -3.98 7.77 -0.02
C ALA A 53 -2.51 7.36 0.07
N PHE A 54 -1.59 8.33 0.19
CA PHE A 54 -0.17 8.04 0.38
C PHE A 54 0.11 7.27 1.67
N THR A 55 -0.58 7.61 2.76
CA THR A 55 -0.43 6.93 4.06
C THR A 55 -0.94 5.49 4.00
N TYR A 56 -2.06 5.25 3.31
CA TYR A 56 -2.59 3.91 3.13
C TYR A 56 -1.69 3.04 2.25
N GLY A 57 -1.30 3.54 1.07
CA GLY A 57 -0.40 2.80 0.18
C GLY A 57 1.00 2.57 0.78
N ALA A 58 1.43 3.41 1.73
CA ALA A 58 2.68 3.21 2.46
C ALA A 58 2.68 1.95 3.32
N GLN A 59 1.52 1.46 3.76
CA GLN A 59 1.43 0.19 4.51
C GLN A 59 1.64 -1.02 3.61
N LEU A 60 1.42 -0.86 2.31
CA LEU A 60 1.49 -1.91 1.29
C LEU A 60 2.84 -1.89 0.54
N ALA A 61 3.51 -0.73 0.50
CA ALA A 61 4.80 -0.54 -0.17
C ALA A 61 6.01 -0.76 0.76
N ASP A 62 6.80 -1.81 0.50
CA ASP A 62 8.06 -2.01 1.21
C ASP A 62 9.10 -0.93 0.78
N PRO A 63 9.64 -0.13 1.72
CA PRO A 63 10.68 0.86 1.44
C PRO A 63 11.93 0.35 0.71
N ARG A 64 12.23 -0.95 0.79
CA ARG A 64 13.37 -1.59 0.12
C ARG A 64 13.04 -2.02 -1.31
N ARG A 65 11.79 -2.39 -1.57
CA ARG A 65 11.36 -2.96 -2.86
C ARG A 65 10.77 -1.90 -3.79
N ASP A 66 10.12 -0.89 -3.22
CA ASP A 66 9.40 0.15 -3.95
C ASP A 66 9.91 1.57 -3.63
N PRO A 67 11.19 1.88 -3.91
CA PRO A 67 11.76 3.20 -3.60
C PRO A 67 11.07 4.34 -4.37
N GLU A 68 10.49 4.05 -5.54
CA GLU A 68 9.76 5.02 -6.36
C GLU A 68 8.52 5.55 -5.65
N TYR A 69 7.80 4.70 -4.91
CA TYR A 69 6.63 5.10 -4.12
C TYR A 69 7.04 6.14 -3.05
N TRP A 70 8.08 5.81 -2.28
CA TRP A 70 8.59 6.68 -1.22
C TRP A 70 9.20 7.98 -1.76
N LYS A 71 9.76 7.96 -2.97
CA LYS A 71 10.22 9.17 -3.65
C LYS A 71 9.05 10.07 -4.02
N SER A 72 7.96 9.53 -4.57
CA SER A 72 6.74 10.30 -4.87
C SER A 72 6.09 10.86 -3.61
N PHE A 73 6.03 10.09 -2.51
CA PHE A 73 5.50 10.59 -1.24
C PHE A 73 6.38 11.70 -0.64
N HIS A 74 7.71 11.57 -0.76
CA HIS A 74 8.63 12.63 -0.36
C HIS A 74 8.42 13.91 -1.17
N ASP A 75 8.37 13.82 -2.50
CA ASP A 75 8.16 14.97 -3.39
C ASP A 75 6.82 15.67 -3.13
N PHE A 76 5.78 14.87 -2.85
CA PHE A 76 4.47 15.38 -2.43
C PHE A 76 4.54 16.19 -1.14
N GLU A 77 5.16 15.66 -0.08
CA GLU A 77 5.28 16.37 1.21
C GLU A 77 6.23 17.59 1.13
N VAL A 78 7.22 17.57 0.24
CA VAL A 78 8.06 18.76 -0.02
C VAL A 78 7.27 19.86 -0.73
N SER A 79 6.39 19.49 -1.66
CA SER A 79 5.65 20.46 -2.47
C SER A 79 4.38 20.98 -1.77
N HIS A 80 3.69 20.15 -0.99
CA HIS A 80 2.38 20.46 -0.41
C HIS A 80 2.31 20.31 1.12
N GLY A 81 3.37 19.80 1.75
CA GLY A 81 3.43 19.56 3.19
C GLY A 81 4.09 20.70 3.96
N ASN A 82 4.26 20.47 5.26
CA ASN A 82 5.02 21.31 6.17
C ASN A 82 6.02 20.45 6.95
N GLU A 83 6.81 21.06 7.84
CA GLU A 83 7.86 20.36 8.58
C GLU A 83 7.30 19.22 9.47
N GLU A 84 6.08 19.37 9.99
CA GLU A 84 5.43 18.36 10.82
C GLU A 84 4.96 17.17 9.97
N THR A 85 4.27 17.41 8.85
CA THR A 85 3.76 16.36 7.98
C THR A 85 4.89 15.59 7.30
N PHE A 86 5.97 16.29 6.93
CA PHE A 86 7.18 15.65 6.41
C PHE A 86 7.87 14.77 7.45
N ARG A 87 7.98 15.25 8.71
CA ARG A 87 8.49 14.43 9.82
C ARG A 87 7.62 13.20 10.07
N GLU A 88 6.31 13.32 9.93
CA GLU A 88 5.39 12.19 10.06
C GLU A 88 5.58 11.16 8.95
N MET A 89 5.75 11.60 7.70
CA MET A 89 6.07 10.69 6.58
C MET A 89 7.34 9.88 6.85
N LEU A 90 8.39 10.50 7.40
CA LEU A 90 9.61 9.78 7.78
C LEU A 90 9.39 8.76 8.92
N ARG A 91 8.48 9.05 9.86
CA ARG A 91 8.10 8.11 10.92
C ARG A 91 7.35 6.92 10.35
N ILE A 92 6.39 7.16 9.45
CA ILE A 92 5.66 6.11 8.73
C ILE A 92 6.65 5.23 7.98
N LYS A 93 7.60 5.81 7.23
CA LYS A 93 8.65 5.06 6.52
C LYS A 93 9.43 4.11 7.41
N ARG A 94 9.89 4.58 8.58
CA ARG A 94 10.62 3.76 9.54
C ARG A 94 9.74 2.67 10.16
N SER A 95 8.51 3.01 10.52
CA SER A 95 7.55 2.06 11.10
C SER A 95 7.23 0.95 10.11
N VAL A 96 6.94 1.29 8.86
CA VAL A 96 6.69 0.34 7.78
C VAL A 96 7.92 -0.53 7.53
N GLN A 97 9.12 0.05 7.44
CA GLN A 97 10.35 -0.71 7.26
C GLN A 97 10.57 -1.75 8.38
N ALA A 98 10.30 -1.35 9.62
CA ALA A 98 10.36 -2.25 10.77
C ALA A 98 9.28 -3.34 10.69
N ALA A 99 8.05 -2.98 10.33
CA ALA A 99 6.93 -3.91 10.18
C ALA A 99 7.24 -4.99 9.14
N PHE A 100 7.68 -4.62 7.93
CA PHE A 100 8.07 -5.58 6.89
C PHE A 100 9.27 -6.45 7.30
N SER A 101 10.20 -5.91 8.10
CA SER A 101 11.33 -6.69 8.63
C SER A 101 10.86 -7.73 9.66
N THR A 102 9.85 -7.43 10.48
CA THR A 102 9.28 -8.34 11.50
C THR A 102 8.28 -9.34 10.91
N VAL A 103 7.48 -8.94 9.91
CA VAL A 103 6.52 -9.83 9.23
C VAL A 103 7.24 -11.02 8.58
N ASN A 104 8.49 -10.85 8.15
CA ASN A 104 9.33 -11.93 7.64
C ASN A 104 9.75 -12.96 8.71
N TYR A 105 9.59 -12.67 10.01
CA TYR A 105 9.80 -13.63 11.10
C TYR A 105 8.52 -14.39 11.47
N ASN A 106 7.36 -13.74 11.43
CA ASN A 106 6.09 -14.35 11.83
C ASN A 106 5.50 -15.33 10.79
N ALA A 107 5.90 -15.24 9.52
CA ALA A 107 5.52 -16.23 8.50
C ALA A 107 6.36 -17.52 8.57
N ALA A 108 7.53 -17.49 9.20
CA ALA A 108 8.43 -18.65 9.30
C ALA A 108 8.07 -19.60 10.46
N GLU A 109 7.42 -19.12 11.53
CA GLU A 109 7.03 -19.96 12.68
C GLU A 109 5.71 -20.73 12.51
N MET A 110 4.86 -20.37 11.54
CA MET A 110 3.60 -21.09 11.26
C MET A 110 3.74 -22.20 10.20
N GLY A 111 4.96 -22.58 9.83
CA GLY A 111 5.27 -23.64 8.85
C GLY A 111 5.76 -24.96 9.46
N ALA A 112 5.95 -25.05 10.77
CA ALA A 112 6.50 -26.23 11.43
C ALA A 112 5.45 -26.96 12.28
N GLY A 113 4.89 -28.04 11.73
CA GLY A 113 4.36 -29.14 12.53
C GLY A 113 2.85 -29.27 12.58
N VAL A 114 2.26 -29.85 11.53
CA VAL A 114 1.08 -30.71 11.72
C VAL A 114 1.57 -32.16 11.61
N PRO A 115 1.63 -32.95 12.70
CA PRO A 115 1.94 -34.37 12.60
C PRO A 115 0.80 -35.05 11.83
N LYS A 116 1.14 -35.60 10.66
CA LYS A 116 0.24 -36.47 9.90
C LYS A 116 0.08 -37.77 10.72
N VAL A 117 -1.02 -37.85 11.47
CA VAL A 117 -1.43 -39.10 12.11
C VAL A 117 -1.70 -40.12 11.01
N GLU A 118 -0.89 -41.17 11.01
CA GLU A 118 -0.96 -42.30 10.11
C GLU A 118 -2.23 -43.11 10.43
N THR A 119 -3.30 -42.90 9.66
CA THR A 119 -4.47 -43.78 9.69
C THR A 119 -4.10 -45.08 8.98
N LEU A 120 -3.69 -46.06 9.77
CA LEU A 120 -3.61 -47.48 9.39
C LEU A 120 -5.01 -47.97 9.04
N SER A 121 -5.36 -47.94 7.74
CA SER A 121 -6.46 -48.74 7.20
C SER A 121 -5.90 -50.02 6.59
N ASN A 122 -5.87 -51.02 7.45
CA ASN A 122 -6.11 -52.44 7.22
C ASN A 122 -6.42 -52.87 5.77
N GLU A 123 -5.44 -53.51 5.13
CA GLU A 123 -5.66 -54.49 4.05
C GLU A 123 -5.08 -55.84 4.47
N ARG A 124 -5.89 -56.66 5.13
CA ARG A 124 -6.14 -58.08 4.85
C ARG A 124 -7.07 -58.70 5.90
#